data_AF-X0RK01-F1
#
_entry.id   AF-X0RK01-F1
#
_cell.length_a   1.000
_cell.length_b   1.000
_cell.length_c   1.000
_cell.angle_alpha   90.00
_cell.angle_beta   90.00
_cell.angle_gamma   90.00
#
_symmetry.space_group_name_H-M   'P 1'
#
loop_
_entity.id
_entity.type
_entity.pdbx_description
1 polymer ?
#
loop_
_entity_poly.entity_id
_entity_poly.type
_entity_poly.pdbx_seq_one_letter_code
_entity_poly.pdbx_strand_id
1 'polypeptide(L)'
;WLLATKELWMFYLFAVIFGFAYGGWTALLSLMVAELFGLSSLGVILGAVTFGLTIGEAIGPTLAGRIFDITSSYQPAFLICAGLSIIAIILALFLKPIAHYNSD
;
A
#
# COMPACT_ATOMS: atom_id res chain seq x y z
N TRP A 1 -3.62 -28.38 5.55
CA TRP A 1 -2.83 -27.17 5.25
C TRP A 1 -2.68 -26.19 6.43
N LEU A 2 -3.21 -26.53 7.63
CA LEU A 2 -2.97 -25.84 8.92
C LEU A 2 -2.07 -26.63 9.90
N LEU A 3 -1.46 -27.74 9.44
CA LEU A 3 -0.65 -28.67 10.26
C LEU A 3 0.84 -28.64 9.92
N ALA A 4 1.27 -27.66 9.12
CA ALA A 4 2.64 -27.56 8.62
C ALA A 4 3.19 -26.12 8.62
N THR A 5 2.80 -25.31 9.60
CA THR A 5 3.62 -24.16 10.00
C THR A 5 4.84 -24.69 10.72
N LYS A 6 5.91 -24.91 9.95
CA LYS A 6 7.23 -25.27 10.44
C LYS A 6 7.76 -24.08 11.25
N GLU A 7 7.69 -24.19 12.58
CA GLU A 7 8.19 -23.24 13.60
C GLU A 7 7.42 -21.91 13.82
N LEU A 8 6.84 -21.76 15.03
CA LEU A 8 6.09 -20.57 15.49
C LEU A 8 6.88 -19.25 15.37
N TRP A 9 8.22 -19.31 15.47
CA TRP A 9 9.06 -18.11 15.45
C TRP A 9 9.02 -17.38 14.10
N MET A 10 8.84 -18.10 12.98
CA MET A 10 8.74 -17.48 11.65
C MET A 10 7.48 -16.62 11.54
N PHE A 11 6.39 -17.07 12.16
CA PHE A 11 5.14 -16.31 12.22
C PHE A 11 5.31 -15.03 13.04
N TYR A 12 5.95 -15.10 14.20
CA TYR A 12 6.25 -13.92 15.01
C TYR A 12 7.16 -12.93 14.29
N LEU A 13 8.20 -13.41 13.60
CA LEU A 13 9.09 -12.56 12.82
C LEU A 13 8.33 -11.85 11.70
N PHE A 14 7.50 -12.58 10.96
CA PHE A 14 6.64 -11.99 9.93
C PHE A 14 5.70 -10.93 10.52
N ALA A 15 5.03 -11.24 11.65
CA ALA A 15 4.09 -10.32 12.28
C ALA A 15 4.76 -9.02 12.73
N VAL A 16 5.98 -9.07 13.27
CA VAL A 16 6.76 -7.88 13.65
C VAL A 16 7.10 -7.04 12.43
N ILE A 17 7.64 -7.66 11.38
CA ILE A 17 8.03 -6.95 10.14
C ILE A 17 6.79 -6.33 9.48
N PHE A 18 5.72 -7.11 9.35
CA PHE A 18 4.47 -6.66 8.76
C PHE A 18 3.84 -5.53 9.57
N GLY A 19 3.75 -5.68 10.89
CA GLY A 19 3.19 -4.67 11.79
C GLY A 19 3.97 -3.35 11.74
N PHE A 20 5.31 -3.43 11.71
CA PHE A 20 6.15 -2.24 11.58
C PHE A 20 5.99 -1.57 10.22
N ALA A 21 6.02 -2.34 9.13
CA ALA A 21 5.86 -1.82 7.78
C ALA A 21 4.48 -1.18 7.58
N TYR A 22 3.41 -1.84 8.02
CA TYR A 22 2.05 -1.35 7.90
C TYR A 22 1.79 -0.13 8.80
N GLY A 23 2.24 -0.18 10.05
CA GLY A 23 2.16 0.97 10.97
C GLY A 23 2.90 2.19 10.44
N GLY A 24 4.13 1.99 9.96
CA GLY A 24 4.93 3.03 9.29
C GLY A 24 4.19 3.63 8.09
N TRP A 25 3.67 2.79 7.21
CA TRP A 25 2.89 3.22 6.04
C TRP A 25 1.71 4.13 6.43
N THR A 26 0.91 3.74 7.43
CA THR A 26 -0.24 4.54 7.85
C THR A 26 0.15 5.92 8.40
N ALA A 27 1.25 6.01 9.15
CA ALA A 27 1.76 7.29 9.65
C ALA A 27 2.36 8.16 8.55
N LEU A 28 3.17 7.56 7.66
CA LEU A 28 3.78 8.24 6.52
C LEU A 28 2.74 8.82 5.57
N LEU A 29 1.63 8.11 5.32
CA LEU A 29 0.59 8.57 4.41
C LEU A 29 -0.03 9.91 4.86
N SER A 30 -0.33 10.06 6.15
CA SER A 30 -0.84 11.33 6.69
C SER A 30 0.20 12.46 6.67
N LEU A 31 1.46 12.14 6.99
CA LEU A 31 2.56 13.11 6.96
C LEU A 31 2.85 13.59 5.53
N MET A 32 2.97 12.68 4.57
CA MET A 32 3.23 13.02 3.17
C MET A 32 2.13 13.91 2.60
N VAL A 33 0.85 13.62 2.89
CA VAL A 33 -0.24 14.47 2.41
C VAL A 33 -0.18 15.86 3.04
N ALA A 34 0.13 15.94 4.34
CA ALA A 34 0.28 17.21 5.03
C ALA A 34 1.47 18.04 4.50
N GLU A 35 2.61 17.41 4.19
CA GLU A 35 3.79 18.10 3.64
C GLU A 35 3.59 18.52 2.18
N LEU A 36 2.94 17.68 1.36
CA LEU A 36 2.77 17.96 -0.06
C LEU A 36 1.68 19.00 -0.33
N PHE A 37 0.58 18.96 0.43
CA PHE A 37 -0.63 19.75 0.14
C PHE A 37 -1.02 20.73 1.25
N GLY A 38 -0.35 20.69 2.40
CA GLY A 38 -0.69 21.48 3.57
C GLY A 38 -1.88 20.92 4.37
N LEU A 39 -2.16 21.53 5.52
CA LEU A 39 -3.16 21.04 6.48
C LEU A 39 -4.61 21.44 6.12
N SER A 40 -4.80 22.48 5.30
CA SER A 40 -6.12 23.08 5.02
C SER A 40 -7.12 22.12 4.38
N SER A 41 -6.65 21.22 3.51
CA SER A 41 -7.49 20.25 2.79
C SER A 41 -7.13 18.79 3.10
N LEU A 42 -6.41 18.56 4.22
CA LEU A 42 -5.89 17.24 4.59
C LEU A 42 -6.96 16.15 4.61
N GLY A 43 -8.13 16.42 5.22
CA GLY A 43 -9.22 15.45 5.32
C GLY A 43 -9.84 15.07 3.98
N VAL A 44 -9.98 16.03 3.06
CA VAL A 44 -10.55 15.78 1.71
C VAL A 44 -9.57 14.95 0.88
N ILE A 45 -8.29 15.29 0.92
CA ILE A 45 -7.25 14.58 0.16
C ILE A 45 -7.07 13.17 0.70
N LEU A 46 -6.98 13.00 2.03
CA LEU A 46 -6.94 11.68 2.64
C LEU A 46 -8.17 10.86 2.30
N GLY A 47 -9.38 11.45 2.34
CA GLY A 47 -10.61 10.76 1.94
C GLY A 47 -10.57 10.26 0.50
N ALA A 48 -10.07 11.08 -0.43
CA ALA A 48 -9.91 10.69 -1.83
C ALA A 48 -8.87 9.55 -2.00
N VAL A 49 -7.74 9.63 -1.28
CA VAL A 49 -6.71 8.59 -1.29
C VAL A 49 -7.26 7.27 -0.72
N THR A 50 -7.92 7.32 0.44
CA THR A 50 -8.52 6.14 1.07
C THR A 50 -9.59 5.51 0.18
N PHE A 51 -10.40 6.31 -0.51
CA PHE A 51 -11.38 5.78 -1.47
C PHE A 51 -10.71 4.96 -2.59
N GLY A 52 -9.60 5.45 -3.14
CA GLY A 52 -8.80 4.71 -4.10
C GLY A 52 -8.23 3.40 -3.54
N LEU A 53 -7.73 3.43 -2.29
CA LEU A 53 -7.24 2.24 -1.60
C LEU A 53 -8.35 1.18 -1.42
N THR A 54 -9.54 1.57 -0.97
CA THR A 54 -10.67 0.65 -0.77
C THR A 54 -11.09 -0.02 -2.08
N ILE A 55 -11.06 0.71 -3.20
CA ILE A 55 -11.34 0.11 -4.52
C ILE A 55 -10.29 -0.98 -4.84
N GLY A 56 -9.01 -0.68 -4.61
CA GLY A 56 -7.93 -1.65 -4.78
C GLY A 56 -8.10 -2.89 -3.90
N GLU A 57 -8.48 -2.71 -2.64
CA GLU A 57 -8.74 -3.80 -1.68
C GLU A 57 -9.96 -4.64 -2.09
N ALA A 58 -10.99 -4.05 -2.69
CA ALA A 58 -12.16 -4.79 -3.17
C ALA A 58 -11.88 -5.59 -4.45
N ILE A 59 -11.15 -4.99 -5.40
CA ILE A 59 -10.89 -5.60 -6.71
C ILE A 59 -9.70 -6.57 -6.66
N GLY A 60 -8.70 -6.32 -5.82
CA GLY A 60 -7.46 -7.09 -5.75
C GLY A 60 -7.68 -8.59 -5.52
N PRO A 61 -8.40 -9.02 -4.47
CA PRO A 61 -8.63 -10.44 -4.18
C PRO A 61 -9.45 -11.14 -5.27
N THR A 62 -10.47 -10.48 -5.81
CA THR A 62 -11.30 -11.05 -6.88
C THR A 62 -10.52 -11.22 -8.17
N LEU A 63 -9.68 -10.26 -8.54
CA LEU A 63 -8.80 -10.36 -9.69
C LEU A 63 -7.72 -11.44 -9.49
N ALA A 64 -7.08 -11.48 -8.32
CA ALA A 64 -6.06 -12.48 -8.00
C ALA A 64 -6.65 -13.90 -7.99
N GLY A 65 -7.85 -14.08 -7.45
CA GLY A 65 -8.58 -15.34 -7.50
C GLY A 65 -8.86 -15.77 -8.94
N ARG A 66 -9.37 -14.87 -9.78
CA ARG A 66 -9.63 -15.17 -11.19
C ARG A 66 -8.35 -15.52 -11.98
N ILE A 67 -7.24 -14.84 -11.69
CA ILE A 67 -5.93 -15.19 -12.27
C ILE A 67 -5.54 -16.61 -11.87
N PHE A 68 -5.72 -16.97 -10.60
CA PHE A 68 -5.46 -18.32 -10.12
C PHE A 68 -6.37 -19.34 -10.79
N ASP A 69 -7.67 -19.07 -10.94
CA ASP A 69 -8.61 -19.99 -11.57
C ASP A 69 -8.22 -20.35 -13.03
N ILE A 70 -7.63 -19.39 -13.75
CA ILE A 70 -7.22 -19.57 -15.16
C ILE A 70 -5.82 -20.17 -15.27
N THR A 71 -4.88 -19.73 -14.43
CA THR A 71 -3.45 -20.09 -14.55
C THR A 71 -3.00 -21.18 -13.58
N SER A 72 -3.85 -21.56 -12.63
CA SER A 72 -3.54 -22.43 -11.49
C SER A 72 -2.33 -21.97 -10.67
N SER A 73 -1.98 -20.68 -10.72
CA SER A 73 -0.81 -20.10 -10.05
C SER A 73 -1.05 -18.64 -9.65
N TYR A 74 -0.52 -18.23 -8.50
CA TYR A 74 -0.52 -16.82 -8.07
C TYR A 74 0.67 -16.02 -8.59
N GLN A 75 1.65 -16.67 -9.21
CA GLN A 75 2.86 -16.02 -9.70
C GLN A 75 2.57 -14.84 -10.65
N PRO A 76 1.63 -14.94 -11.62
CA PRO A 76 1.28 -13.80 -12.47
C PRO A 76 0.67 -12.64 -11.69
N ALA A 77 -0.18 -12.93 -10.70
CA ALA A 77 -0.80 -11.90 -9.86
C ALA A 77 0.26 -11.12 -9.06
N PHE A 78 1.23 -11.83 -8.47
CA PHE A 78 2.34 -11.18 -7.75
C PHE A 78 3.24 -10.34 -8.66
N LEU A 79 3.52 -10.80 -9.88
CA LEU A 79 4.30 -10.02 -10.85
C LEU A 79 3.58 -8.74 -11.27
N ILE A 80 2.26 -8.80 -11.48
CA ILE A 80 1.45 -7.61 -11.77
C ILE A 80 1.51 -6.63 -10.58
N CYS A 81 1.33 -7.12 -9.35
CA CYS A 81 1.45 -6.28 -8.15
C CYS A 81 2.84 -5.64 -8.02
N ALA A 82 3.90 -6.38 -8.30
CA ALA A 82 5.27 -5.85 -8.28
C ALA A 82 5.46 -4.76 -9.34
N GLY A 83 4.98 -4.97 -10.56
CA GLY A 83 5.02 -3.98 -11.64
C GLY A 83 4.25 -2.70 -11.29
N LEU A 84 3.03 -2.83 -10.75
CA LEU A 84 2.23 -1.69 -10.29
C LEU A 84 2.92 -0.93 -9.15
N SER A 85 3.59 -1.65 -8.23
CA SER A 85 4.35 -1.03 -7.14
C SER A 85 5.51 -0.20 -7.66
N ILE A 86 6.25 -0.69 -8.67
CA ILE A 86 7.33 0.07 -9.31
C ILE A 86 6.78 1.32 -9.99
N ILE A 87 5.67 1.21 -10.72
CA ILE A 87 5.01 2.35 -11.35
C ILE A 87 4.60 3.38 -10.28
N ALA A 88 3.99 2.95 -9.18
CA ALA A 88 3.61 3.83 -8.08
C ALA A 88 4.80 4.56 -7.47
N ILE A 89 5.93 3.88 -7.26
CA ILE A 89 7.18 4.49 -6.78
C ILE A 89 7.67 5.55 -7.77
N ILE A 90 7.69 5.23 -9.07
CA ILE A 90 8.12 6.18 -10.11
C ILE A 90 7.22 7.43 -10.09
N LEU A 91 5.90 7.28 -10.05
CA LEU A 91 4.98 8.40 -9.96
C LEU A 91 5.19 9.22 -8.68
N ALA A 92 5.43 8.56 -7.54
CA ALA A 92 5.68 9.22 -6.27
C ALA A 92 6.97 10.06 -6.29
N LEU A 93 8.00 9.62 -7.02
CA LEU A 93 9.24 10.40 -7.20
C LEU A 93 9.03 11.69 -8.01
N PHE A 94 7.99 11.74 -8.85
CA PHE A 94 7.62 12.94 -9.60
C PHE A 94 6.67 13.86 -8.82
N LEU A 95 6.15 13.46 -7.65
CA LEU A 95 5.33 14.35 -6.83
C LEU A 95 6.20 15.48 -6.28
N LYS A 96 5.82 16.71 -6.64
CA LYS A 96 6.46 17.92 -6.12
C LYS A 96 5.57 18.53 -5.03
N PRO A 97 6.13 19.00 -3.91
CA PRO A 97 5.36 19.71 -2.89
C PRO A 97 4.69 20.95 -3.49
N ILE A 98 3.38 21.06 -3.25
CA ILE A 98 2.54 22.19 -3.68
C ILE A 98 2.47 23.22 -2.55
N ALA A 99 2.59 22.78 -1.29
CA ALA A 99 2.60 23.65 -0.14
C ALA A 99 3.86 24.55 -0.14
N HIS A 100 3.67 25.85 -0.36
CA HIS A 100 4.64 26.85 0.07
C HIS A 100 4.66 26.86 1.59
N TYR A 101 5.67 26.22 2.18
CA TYR A 101 6.08 26.50 3.55
C TYR A 101 6.62 27.93 3.58
N ASN A 102 5.74 28.91 3.77
CA ASN A 102 6.15 30.24 4.20
C ASN A 102 6.72 30.09 5.62
N SER A 103 8.03 29.93 5.69
CA SER A 103 8.79 30.30 6.87
C SER A 103 8.86 31.82 6.93
N ASP A 104 7.94 32.43 7.68
CA ASP A 104 8.13 33.71 8.38
C ASP A 104 7.45 33.60 9.75
#